data_AF-A0A0R3THA8-F1
#
_entry.id   AF-A0A0R3THA8-F1
#
_cell.length_a   1.000
_cell.length_b   1.000
_cell.length_c   1.000
_cell.angle_alpha   90.00
_cell.angle_beta   90.00
_cell.angle_gamma   90.00
#
_symmetry.space_group_name_H-M   'P 1'
#
loop_
_entity.id
_entity.type
_entity.pdbx_description
1 polymer ?
#
loop_
_entity_poly.entity_id
_entity_poly.type
_entity_poly.pdbx_seq_one_letter_code
_entity_poly.pdbx_strand_id
1 'polypeptide(L)'
;MAAPNRNDGIQMLLQAEKKAADKVAAAKIRKAKRVQEAQADADKEMEFCRKEYERNYKIQEEEVFGLQNNTEAQITATTQKTLEMQNESFRLNRESTLNGLLDTVLTISPKIHINYRPKQRA
;
A
#
# COMPACT_ATOMS: atom_id res chain seq x y z
N MET A 1 -76.98 -44.40 -27.63
CA MET A 1 -76.10 -43.42 -26.96
C MET A 1 -75.49 -44.11 -25.75
N ALA A 2 -74.24 -44.55 -25.86
CA ALA A 2 -73.57 -45.30 -24.80
C ALA A 2 -73.18 -44.34 -23.66
N ALA A 3 -73.54 -44.68 -22.42
CA ALA A 3 -73.15 -43.94 -21.24
C ALA A 3 -71.61 -43.90 -21.14
N PRO A 4 -71.01 -42.77 -20.70
CA PRO A 4 -69.57 -42.69 -20.53
C PRO A 4 -69.12 -43.76 -19.54
N ASN A 5 -68.24 -44.64 -20.00
CA ASN A 5 -67.70 -45.73 -19.21
C ASN A 5 -66.84 -45.10 -18.08
N ARG A 6 -67.25 -45.30 -16.83
CA ARG A 6 -66.66 -44.66 -15.62
C ARG A 6 -65.14 -44.84 -15.54
N ASN A 7 -64.62 -45.93 -16.09
CA ASN A 7 -63.20 -46.27 -16.08
C ASN A 7 -62.35 -45.37 -17.00
N ASP A 8 -62.91 -44.92 -18.14
CA ASP A 8 -62.19 -44.11 -19.13
C ASP A 8 -61.98 -42.67 -18.63
N GLY A 9 -62.97 -42.11 -17.91
CA GLY A 9 -62.85 -40.80 -17.29
C GLY A 9 -61.78 -40.74 -16.19
N ILE A 10 -61.65 -41.80 -15.40
CA ILE A 10 -60.62 -41.91 -14.35
C ILE A 10 -59.22 -41.96 -14.99
N GLN A 11 -59.03 -42.72 -16.07
CA GLN A 11 -57.74 -42.77 -16.76
C GLN A 11 -57.32 -41.43 -17.37
N MET A 12 -58.27 -40.66 -17.93
CA MET A 12 -57.97 -39.31 -18.43
C MET A 12 -57.52 -38.37 -17.31
N LEU A 13 -58.16 -38.42 -16.14
CA LEU A 13 -57.77 -37.61 -14.99
C LEU A 13 -56.38 -37.98 -14.48
N LEU A 14 -56.07 -39.27 -14.38
CA LEU A 14 -54.74 -39.75 -13.97
C LEU A 14 -53.64 -39.32 -14.98
N GLN A 15 -53.94 -39.35 -16.28
CA GLN A 15 -53.00 -38.88 -17.29
C GLN A 15 -52.79 -37.36 -17.23
N ALA A 16 -53.87 -36.60 -16.97
CA ALA A 16 -53.79 -35.15 -16.78
C ALA A 16 -52.99 -34.79 -15.52
N GLU A 17 -53.19 -35.52 -14.43
CA GLU A 17 -52.44 -35.38 -13.17
C GLU A 17 -50.95 -35.63 -13.40
N LYS A 18 -50.58 -36.71 -14.10
CA LYS A 18 -49.19 -37.00 -14.45
C LYS A 18 -48.57 -35.88 -15.29
N LYS A 19 -49.25 -35.41 -16.34
CA LYS A 19 -48.78 -34.30 -17.18
C LYS A 19 -48.61 -33.00 -16.40
N ALA A 20 -49.51 -32.72 -15.46
CA ALA A 20 -49.42 -31.55 -14.58
C ALA A 20 -48.21 -31.67 -13.64
N ALA A 21 -48.01 -32.84 -13.02
CA ALA A 21 -46.86 -33.12 -12.16
C ALA A 21 -45.54 -32.98 -12.92
N ASP A 22 -45.44 -33.55 -14.13
CA ASP A 22 -44.25 -33.45 -14.98
C ASP A 22 -43.95 -31.99 -15.36
N LYS A 23 -44.99 -31.20 -15.69
CA LYS A 23 -44.84 -29.77 -16.01
C LYS A 23 -44.34 -28.96 -14.81
N VAL A 24 -44.83 -29.25 -13.60
CA VAL A 24 -44.35 -28.61 -12.37
C VAL A 24 -42.92 -29.03 -12.05
N ALA A 25 -42.58 -30.30 -12.20
CA ALA A 25 -41.21 -30.80 -12.00
C ALA A 25 -40.22 -30.13 -12.96
N ALA A 26 -40.56 -30.05 -14.25
CA ALA A 26 -39.74 -29.35 -15.25
C ALA A 26 -39.56 -27.86 -14.91
N ALA A 27 -40.61 -27.19 -14.42
CA ALA A 27 -40.51 -25.80 -13.99
C ALA A 27 -39.58 -25.63 -12.77
N LYS A 28 -39.63 -26.55 -11.80
CA LYS A 28 -38.72 -26.54 -10.64
C LYS A 28 -37.26 -26.74 -11.05
N ILE A 29 -36.98 -27.70 -11.93
CA ILE A 29 -35.63 -27.96 -12.45
C ILE A 29 -35.11 -26.72 -13.20
N ARG A 30 -35.94 -26.12 -14.05
CA ARG A 30 -35.56 -24.89 -14.78
C ARG A 30 -35.26 -23.73 -13.84
N LYS A 31 -36.04 -23.56 -12.76
CA LYS A 31 -35.77 -22.54 -11.74
C LYS A 31 -34.43 -22.81 -11.04
N ALA A 32 -34.19 -24.04 -10.60
CA ALA A 32 -32.93 -24.41 -9.95
C ALA A 32 -31.72 -24.18 -10.87
N LYS A 33 -31.82 -24.56 -12.14
CA LYS A 33 -30.78 -24.32 -13.15
C LYS A 33 -30.47 -22.83 -13.31
N ARG A 34 -31.50 -21.98 -13.42
CA ARG A 34 -31.30 -20.51 -13.52
C ARG A 34 -30.62 -19.92 -12.29
N VAL A 35 -30.92 -20.43 -11.11
CA VAL A 35 -30.27 -19.98 -9.86
C VAL A 35 -28.80 -20.39 -9.87
N GLN A 36 -28.48 -21.63 -10.27
CA GLN A 36 -27.10 -22.09 -10.38
C GLN A 36 -26.31 -21.31 -11.43
N GLU A 37 -26.91 -21.03 -12.60
CA GLU A 37 -26.29 -20.20 -13.64
C GLU A 37 -26.00 -18.78 -13.12
N ALA A 38 -26.98 -18.14 -12.46
CA ALA A 38 -26.79 -16.81 -11.90
C ALA A 38 -25.70 -16.78 -10.81
N GLN A 39 -25.60 -17.82 -9.98
CA GLN A 39 -24.56 -17.93 -8.98
C GLN A 39 -23.18 -18.12 -9.63
N ALA A 40 -23.08 -19.02 -10.61
CA ALA A 40 -21.83 -19.26 -11.33
C ALA A 40 -21.36 -18.01 -12.09
N ASP A 41 -22.27 -17.23 -12.67
CA ASP A 41 -21.91 -15.98 -13.35
C ASP A 41 -21.50 -14.88 -12.37
N ALA A 42 -22.14 -14.78 -11.21
CA ALA A 42 -21.71 -13.87 -10.13
C ALA A 42 -20.31 -14.23 -9.60
N ASP A 43 -20.02 -15.53 -9.43
CA ASP A 43 -18.71 -15.99 -8.97
C ASP A 43 -17.61 -15.67 -10.00
N LYS A 44 -17.90 -15.84 -11.31
CA LYS A 44 -16.97 -15.44 -12.39
C LYS A 44 -16.69 -13.94 -12.38
N GLU A 45 -17.73 -13.12 -12.22
CA GLU A 45 -17.58 -11.66 -12.17
C GLU A 45 -16.74 -11.23 -10.95
N MET A 46 -16.97 -11.88 -9.81
CA MET A 46 -16.19 -11.65 -8.59
C MET A 46 -14.71 -12.00 -8.78
N GLU A 47 -14.42 -13.13 -9.42
CA GLU A 47 -13.04 -13.51 -9.75
C GLU A 47 -12.38 -12.55 -10.72
N PHE A 48 -13.12 -12.08 -11.73
CA PHE A 48 -12.61 -11.10 -12.69
C PHE A 48 -12.26 -9.79 -11.98
N CYS A 49 -13.18 -9.24 -11.18
CA CYS A 49 -12.92 -8.07 -10.35
C CYS A 49 -11.69 -8.28 -9.45
N ARG A 50 -11.59 -9.43 -8.77
CA ARG A 50 -10.45 -9.74 -7.89
C ARG A 50 -9.13 -9.71 -8.65
N LYS A 51 -9.07 -10.32 -9.85
CA LYS A 51 -7.86 -10.35 -10.68
C LYS A 51 -7.45 -8.94 -11.14
N GLU A 52 -8.42 -8.11 -11.53
CA GLU A 52 -8.16 -6.72 -11.92
C GLU A 52 -7.60 -5.89 -10.76
N TYR A 53 -8.21 -6.01 -9.56
CA TYR A 53 -7.69 -5.35 -8.37
C TYR A 53 -6.31 -5.85 -7.96
N GLU A 54 -6.06 -7.16 -8.03
CA GLU A 54 -4.75 -7.74 -7.72
C GLU A 54 -3.67 -7.27 -8.73
N ARG A 55 -4.02 -7.16 -10.02
CA ARG A 55 -3.14 -6.61 -11.04
C ARG A 55 -2.81 -5.15 -10.74
N ASN A 56 -3.82 -4.33 -10.47
CA ASN A 56 -3.62 -2.92 -10.16
C ASN A 56 -2.79 -2.72 -8.89
N TYR A 57 -3.04 -3.54 -7.87
CA TYR A 57 -2.26 -3.54 -6.64
C TYR A 57 -0.78 -3.84 -6.91
N LYS A 58 -0.47 -4.88 -7.71
CA LYS A 58 0.91 -5.22 -8.06
C LYS A 58 1.62 -4.11 -8.83
N ILE A 59 0.92 -3.45 -9.76
CA ILE A 59 1.48 -2.30 -10.49
C ILE A 59 1.82 -1.17 -9.51
N GLN A 60 0.90 -0.82 -8.61
CA GLN A 60 1.14 0.20 -7.60
C GLN A 60 2.25 -0.18 -6.62
N GLU A 61 2.33 -1.45 -6.25
CA GLU A 61 3.39 -1.99 -5.40
C GLU A 61 4.75 -1.83 -6.08
N GLU A 62 4.89 -2.26 -7.34
CA GLU A 62 6.11 -2.09 -8.14
C GLU A 62 6.50 -0.61 -8.31
N GLU A 63 5.54 0.27 -8.56
CA GLU A 63 5.77 1.73 -8.63
C GLU A 63 6.29 2.27 -7.30
N VAL A 64 5.67 1.91 -6.18
CA VAL A 64 6.09 2.37 -4.84
C VAL A 64 7.49 1.84 -4.50
N PHE A 65 7.76 0.55 -4.74
CA PHE A 65 9.09 -0.02 -4.52
C PHE A 65 10.14 0.64 -5.43
N GLY A 66 9.81 0.91 -6.69
CA GLY A 66 10.68 1.64 -7.61
C GLY A 66 10.99 3.06 -7.14
N LEU A 67 9.99 3.78 -6.64
CA LEU A 67 10.14 5.12 -6.07
C LEU A 67 10.99 5.11 -4.79
N GLN A 68 10.80 4.13 -3.90
CA GLN A 68 11.61 3.99 -2.68
C GLN A 68 13.09 3.79 -3.01
N ASN A 69 13.42 2.90 -3.94
CA ASN A 69 14.81 2.66 -4.36
C ASN A 69 15.46 3.92 -4.96
N ASN A 70 14.72 4.66 -5.78
CA ASN A 70 15.21 5.92 -6.35
C ASN A 70 15.45 6.98 -5.25
N THR A 71 14.54 7.07 -4.28
CA THR A 71 14.66 8.01 -3.15
C THR A 71 15.90 7.69 -2.30
N GLU A 72 16.13 6.42 -1.99
CA GLU A 72 17.33 5.98 -1.24
C GLU A 72 18.62 6.32 -1.99
N ALA A 73 18.65 6.06 -3.30
CA ALA A 73 19.79 6.42 -4.15
C ALA A 73 20.05 7.94 -4.17
N GLN A 74 18.99 8.76 -4.26
CA GLN A 74 19.10 10.22 -4.21
C GLN A 74 19.59 10.73 -2.86
N ILE A 75 19.10 10.17 -1.75
CA ILE A 75 19.55 10.50 -0.39
C ILE A 75 21.04 10.16 -0.25
N THR A 76 21.45 8.97 -0.70
CA THR A 76 22.84 8.53 -0.61
C THR A 76 23.76 9.44 -1.42
N ALA A 77 23.39 9.78 -2.67
CA ALA A 77 24.15 10.69 -3.51
C ALA A 77 24.26 12.09 -2.90
N THR A 78 23.16 12.61 -2.35
CA THR A 78 23.13 13.94 -1.69
C THR A 78 23.98 13.96 -0.43
N THR A 79 23.91 12.89 0.36
CA THR A 79 24.71 12.72 1.58
C THR A 79 26.19 12.67 1.26
N GLN A 80 26.58 11.86 0.28
CA GLN A 80 27.97 11.75 -0.18
C GLN A 80 28.52 13.10 -0.65
N LYS A 81 27.75 13.82 -1.47
CA LYS A 81 28.12 15.16 -1.93
C LYS A 81 28.27 16.13 -0.75
N THR A 82 27.40 16.05 0.25
CA THR A 82 27.47 16.92 1.44
C THR A 82 28.72 16.62 2.26
N LEU A 83 29.07 15.36 2.46
CA LEU A 83 30.29 14.94 3.13
C LEU A 83 31.54 15.42 2.40
N GLU A 84 31.57 15.33 1.07
CA GLU A 84 32.68 15.82 0.25
C GLU A 84 32.85 17.34 0.39
N MET A 85 31.75 18.10 0.30
CA MET A 85 31.78 19.56 0.51
C MET A 85 32.26 19.93 1.93
N GLN A 86 31.80 19.21 2.95
CA GLN A 86 32.22 19.43 4.34
C GLN A 86 33.71 19.12 4.54
N ASN A 87 34.19 18.00 3.99
CA ASN A 87 35.61 17.64 4.04
C ASN A 87 36.48 18.67 3.35
N GLU A 88 36.08 19.16 2.19
CA GLU A 88 36.84 20.18 1.48
C GLU A 88 36.87 21.50 2.26
N SER A 89 35.71 21.94 2.78
CA SER A 89 35.65 23.12 3.65
C SER A 89 36.53 22.98 4.89
N PHE A 90 36.54 21.80 5.52
CA PHE A 90 37.41 21.53 6.66
C PHE A 90 38.90 21.64 6.27
N ARG A 91 39.30 21.03 5.15
CA ARG A 91 40.70 21.04 4.68
C ARG A 91 41.19 22.46 4.40
N LEU A 92 40.36 23.27 3.75
CA LEU A 92 40.68 24.67 3.42
C LEU A 92 40.85 25.54 4.67
N ASN A 93 40.01 25.34 5.69
CA ASN A 93 39.99 26.19 6.88
C ASN A 93 40.85 25.67 8.04
N ARG A 94 41.33 24.42 7.98
CA ARG A 94 42.05 23.75 9.08
C ARG A 94 43.27 24.54 9.55
N GLU A 95 44.16 24.92 8.64
CA GLU A 95 45.41 25.61 9.00
C GLU A 95 45.16 27.03 9.54
N SER A 96 44.24 27.77 8.92
CA SER A 96 43.88 29.13 9.40
C SER A 96 43.27 29.09 10.81
N THR A 97 42.38 28.11 11.06
CA THR A 97 41.75 27.93 12.37
C THR A 97 42.75 27.52 13.44
N LEU A 98 43.66 26.59 13.12
CA LEU A 98 44.73 26.16 14.01
C LEU A 98 45.65 27.32 14.38
N ASN A 99 46.07 28.12 13.40
CA ASN A 99 46.93 29.27 13.65
C ASN A 99 46.23 30.31 14.52
N GLY A 100 44.96 30.63 14.26
CA GLY A 100 44.19 31.55 15.10
C GLY A 100 44.01 31.05 16.54
N LEU A 101 43.80 29.74 16.73
CA LEU A 101 43.72 29.12 18.06
C LEU A 101 45.07 29.20 18.79
N LEU A 102 46.16 28.84 18.12
CA LEU A 102 47.50 28.89 18.70
C LEU A 102 47.91 30.31 19.07
N ASP A 103 47.66 31.28 18.19
CA ASP A 103 47.95 32.69 18.46
C ASP A 103 47.20 33.20 19.70
N THR A 104 45.91 32.84 19.82
CA THR A 104 45.08 33.20 20.98
C THR A 104 45.59 32.57 22.28
N VAL A 105 46.00 31.29 22.24
CA VAL A 105 46.47 30.56 23.43
C VAL A 105 47.87 31.01 23.86
N LEU A 106 48.76 31.30 22.91
CA LEU A 106 50.15 31.69 23.17
C LEU A 106 50.30 33.18 23.50
N THR A 107 49.32 34.02 23.14
CA THR A 107 49.32 35.45 23.48
C THR A 107 48.90 35.69 24.92
N ILE A 108 49.86 35.62 25.84
CA ILE A 108 49.64 35.90 27.25
C ILE A 108 49.68 37.41 27.50
N SER A 109 48.52 38.02 27.76
CA SER A 109 48.40 39.42 28.15
C SER A 109 47.97 39.52 29.63
N PRO A 110 48.92 39.55 30.57
CA PRO A 110 48.60 39.66 31.99
C PRO A 110 48.05 41.07 32.25
N LYS A 111 46.78 41.11 32.69
CA LYS A 111 46.12 42.36 33.09
C LYS A 111 45.94 42.39 34.59
N ILE A 112 46.33 43.51 35.18
CA ILE A 112 46.01 43.81 36.56
C ILE A 112 44.49 43.97 36.66
N HIS A 113 43.88 43.31 37.64
CA HIS A 113 42.45 43.42 37.88
C HIS A 113 42.07 44.89 38.12
N ILE A 114 40.93 45.33 37.58
CA ILE A 114 40.44 46.72 37.62
C ILE A 114 40.40 47.35 39.02
N ASN A 115 40.33 46.53 40.06
CA ASN A 115 40.24 46.96 41.46
C ASN A 115 41.59 46.98 42.20
N TYR A 116 42.72 46.73 41.52
CA TYR A 116 44.03 46.76 42.16
C TYR A 116 44.36 48.17 42.67
N ARG A 117 44.71 48.28 43.95
CA ARG A 117 45.16 49.52 44.60
C ARG A 117 46.60 49.33 45.11
N PRO A 118 47.61 50.00 44.54
CA PRO A 118 48.97 49.92 45.07
C PRO A 118 49.02 50.55 46.46
N LYS A 119 49.63 49.86 47.43
CA LYS A 119 49.85 50.41 48.77
C LYS A 119 50.89 51.54 48.68
N GLN A 120 50.52 52.76 49.08
CA GLN A 120 51.48 53.84 49.26
C GLN A 120 52.42 53.45 50.42
N ARG A 121 53.74 53.48 50.16
CA ARG A 121 54.75 53.27 51.22
C ARG A 121 54.76 54.50 52.13
N ALA A 122 54.74 54.25 53.45
CA ALA A 122 54.96 55.25 54.49
C ALA A 122 56.41 55.73 54.48
#